data_AF-A0A444Y9W0-F1
#
_entry.id   AF-A0A444Y9W0-F1
#
_cell.length_a   1.000
_cell.length_b   1.000
_cell.length_c   1.000
_cell.angle_alpha   90.00
_cell.angle_beta   90.00
_cell.angle_gamma   90.00
#
_symmetry.space_group_name_H-M   'P 1'
#
loop_
_entity.id
_entity.type
_entity.pdbx_description
1 polymer ?
#
loop_
_entity_poly.entity_id
_entity_poly.type
_entity_poly.pdbx_seq_one_letter_code
_entity_poly.pdbx_strand_id
1 'polypeptide(L)'
;MSFHLHMFPLLSKSGVLERLIAEASESKEECVIHLPGIPSGAKTFELVAKFCYGVKLELKASNVVYLWCAAENREMTEEYGEGNLISQAETFFNQVVLRNWKDSLRALQTCDDVLPYADELIIFMEYFSALAF
;
A
#
# COMPACT_ATOMS: atom_id res chain seq x y z
N MET A 1 -15.35 1.00 -9.46
CA MET A 1 -15.32 -0.28 -8.70
C MET A 1 -15.69 0.05 -7.28
N SER A 2 -16.49 -0.79 -6.62
CA SER A 2 -16.92 -0.57 -5.24
C SER A 2 -16.60 -1.80 -4.40
N PHE A 3 -16.28 -1.59 -3.12
CA PHE A 3 -15.97 -2.64 -2.15
C PHE A 3 -16.90 -2.48 -0.95
N HIS A 4 -17.52 -3.57 -0.52
CA HIS A 4 -18.35 -3.59 0.69
C HIS A 4 -17.52 -4.22 1.81
N LEU A 5 -17.09 -3.41 2.77
CA LEU A 5 -16.13 -3.78 3.81
C LEU A 5 -16.66 -3.34 5.18
N HIS A 6 -16.39 -4.14 6.21
CA HIS A 6 -16.48 -3.73 7.60
C HIS A 6 -15.37 -2.73 7.93
N MET A 7 -15.69 -1.76 8.79
CA MET A 7 -14.79 -0.66 9.17
C MET A 7 -13.66 -1.15 10.06
N PHE A 8 -13.95 -1.99 11.07
CA PHE A 8 -13.00 -2.36 12.12
C PHE A 8 -11.64 -2.89 11.60
N PRO A 9 -11.59 -3.80 10.61
CA PRO A 9 -10.30 -4.25 10.05
C PRO A 9 -9.49 -3.11 9.42
N LEU A 10 -10.16 -2.15 8.77
CA LEU A 10 -9.52 -1.02 8.09
C LEU A 10 -8.95 0.00 9.08
N LEU A 11 -9.74 0.36 10.10
CA LEU A 11 -9.34 1.30 11.17
C LEU A 11 -8.07 0.83 11.88
N SER A 12 -7.97 -0.48 12.10
CA SER A 12 -6.84 -1.07 12.81
C SER A 12 -5.53 -1.09 12.02
N LYS A 13 -5.51 -0.65 10.75
CA LYS A 13 -4.36 -0.82 9.85
C LYS A 13 -3.98 0.41 9.02
N SER A 14 -4.82 1.45 8.97
CA SER A 14 -4.60 2.63 8.12
C SER A 14 -5.12 3.90 8.76
N GLY A 15 -4.23 4.87 8.99
CA GLY A 15 -4.62 6.19 9.51
C GLY A 15 -5.48 7.01 8.56
N VAL A 16 -5.20 6.93 7.26
CA VAL A 16 -6.03 7.62 6.26
C VAL A 16 -7.44 7.05 6.22
N LEU A 17 -7.59 5.72 6.24
CA LEU A 17 -8.92 5.10 6.25
C LEU A 17 -9.64 5.38 7.57
N GLU A 18 -8.93 5.43 8.70
CA GLU A 18 -9.51 5.84 9.97
C GLU A 18 -10.14 7.23 9.89
N ARG A 19 -9.40 8.23 9.41
CA ARG A 19 -9.91 9.59 9.28
C ARG A 19 -11.08 9.69 8.31
N LEU A 20 -10.97 9.06 7.13
CA LEU A 20 -12.05 9.08 6.13
C LEU A 20 -13.33 8.39 6.64
N ILE A 21 -13.21 7.29 7.39
CA ILE A 21 -14.36 6.60 7.99
C ILE A 21 -14.99 7.47 9.09
N ALA A 22 -14.18 8.13 9.93
CA ALA A 22 -14.67 9.04 10.96
C ALA A 22 -15.49 10.19 10.35
N GLU A 23 -14.93 10.87 9.34
CA GLU A 23 -15.61 11.95 8.62
C GLU A 23 -16.92 11.50 7.96
N ALA A 24 -16.91 10.35 7.28
CA ALA A 24 -18.09 9.82 6.62
C ALA A 24 -19.19 9.38 7.60
N SER A 25 -18.81 8.90 8.79
CA SER A 25 -19.76 8.44 9.83
C SER A 25 -20.51 9.59 10.52
N GLU A 26 -20.05 10.84 10.38
CA GLU A 26 -20.77 12.02 10.85
C GLU A 26 -21.96 12.39 9.95
N SER A 27 -21.92 11.99 8.69
CA SER A 27 -23.03 12.12 7.75
C SER A 27 -24.03 10.97 7.98
N LYS A 28 -25.32 11.27 8.17
CA LYS A 28 -26.37 10.28 8.50
C LYS A 28 -26.72 9.31 7.35
N GLU A 29 -25.91 9.27 6.30
CA GLU A 29 -26.09 8.41 5.13
C GLU A 29 -25.22 7.15 5.22
N GLU A 30 -25.40 6.23 4.28
CA GLU A 30 -24.55 5.06 4.15
C GLU A 30 -23.08 5.52 4.01
N CYS A 31 -22.16 4.98 4.83
CA CYS A 31 -20.76 5.40 4.88
C CYS A 31 -20.03 5.03 3.59
N VAL A 32 -20.13 5.90 2.57
CA VAL A 32 -19.49 5.75 1.26
C VAL A 32 -18.26 6.64 1.20
N ILE A 33 -17.10 6.02 1.02
CA ILE A 33 -15.81 6.72 0.95
C ILE A 33 -15.31 6.71 -0.49
N HIS A 34 -15.10 7.90 -1.04
CA HIS A 34 -14.45 8.05 -2.33
C HIS A 34 -12.94 8.10 -2.16
N LEU A 35 -12.27 7.00 -2.47
CA LEU A 35 -10.82 6.93 -2.43
C LEU A 35 -10.23 7.51 -3.72
N PRO A 36 -9.29 8.47 -3.64
CA PRO A 36 -8.52 8.90 -4.80
C PRO A 36 -7.73 7.71 -5.37
N GLY A 37 -7.38 7.81 -6.65
CA GLY A 37 -6.78 6.71 -7.41
C GLY A 37 -5.61 6.06 -6.69
N ILE A 38 -5.54 4.74 -6.73
CA ILE A 38 -4.46 3.93 -6.15
C ILE A 38 -3.60 3.40 -7.31
N PRO A 39 -2.27 3.32 -7.17
CA PRO A 39 -1.39 2.67 -8.14
C PRO A 39 -1.89 1.28 -8.55
N SER A 40 -1.90 0.95 -9.84
CA SER A 40 -2.49 -0.30 -10.37
C SER A 40 -4.00 -0.50 -10.07
N GLY A 41 -4.69 0.56 -9.61
CA GLY A 41 -6.15 0.64 -9.48
C GLY A 41 -6.76 -0.26 -8.40
N ALA A 42 -8.00 -0.69 -8.66
CA ALA A 42 -8.81 -1.43 -7.68
C ALA A 42 -8.19 -2.77 -7.23
N LYS A 43 -7.36 -3.40 -8.07
CA LYS A 43 -6.69 -4.67 -7.70
C LYS A 43 -5.72 -4.48 -6.54
N THR A 44 -5.00 -3.36 -6.51
CA THR A 44 -4.11 -3.02 -5.39
C THR A 44 -4.91 -2.78 -4.12
N PHE A 45 -6.02 -2.05 -4.22
CA PHE A 45 -6.90 -1.85 -3.07
C PHE A 45 -7.46 -3.16 -2.52
N GLU A 46 -7.83 -4.10 -3.39
CA GLU A 46 -8.28 -5.43 -2.95
C GLU A 46 -7.21 -6.15 -2.11
N LEU A 47 -5.93 -6.07 -2.51
CA LEU A 47 -4.82 -6.65 -1.75
C LEU A 47 -4.59 -5.93 -0.42
N VAL A 48 -4.65 -4.60 -0.41
CA VAL A 48 -4.57 -3.77 0.81
C VAL A 48 -5.72 -4.12 1.76
N ALA A 49 -6.95 -4.21 1.26
CA ALA A 49 -8.11 -4.60 2.05
C ALA A 49 -7.95 -6.01 2.62
N LYS A 50 -7.50 -6.99 1.81
CA LYS A 50 -7.21 -8.35 2.30
C LYS A 50 -6.19 -8.33 3.44
N PHE A 51 -5.12 -7.54 3.31
CA PHE A 51 -4.14 -7.37 4.36
C PHE A 51 -4.78 -6.82 5.65
N CYS A 52 -5.65 -5.81 5.54
CA CYS A 52 -6.37 -5.27 6.70
C CYS A 52 -7.23 -6.32 7.42
N TYR A 53 -7.72 -7.33 6.70
CA TYR A 53 -8.51 -8.44 7.24
C TYR A 53 -7.64 -9.59 7.79
N GLY A 54 -6.33 -9.40 7.87
CA GLY A 54 -5.40 -10.43 8.34
C GLY A 54 -5.17 -11.57 7.33
N VAL A 55 -5.57 -11.40 6.07
CA VAL A 55 -5.22 -12.36 5.02
C VAL A 55 -3.73 -12.22 4.73
N LYS A 56 -3.02 -13.34 4.80
CA LYS A 56 -1.59 -13.39 4.49
C LYS A 56 -1.36 -12.96 3.04
N LEU A 57 -0.69 -11.83 2.86
CA LEU A 57 -0.32 -11.31 1.56
C LEU A 57 1.00 -11.92 1.10
N GLU A 58 1.04 -12.40 -0.15
CA GLU A 58 2.28 -12.88 -0.76
C GLU A 58 2.96 -11.73 -1.51
N LEU A 59 4.02 -11.18 -0.91
CA LEU A 59 4.86 -10.17 -1.55
C LEU A 59 5.76 -10.80 -2.62
N LYS A 60 5.85 -10.12 -3.76
CA LYS A 60 6.59 -10.52 -4.96
C LYS A 60 7.25 -9.30 -5.55
N ALA A 61 8.34 -9.52 -6.28
CA ALA A 61 8.96 -8.46 -7.08
C ALA A 61 7.96 -7.80 -8.06
N SER A 62 6.95 -8.53 -8.52
CA SER A 62 5.92 -8.02 -9.43
C SER A 62 4.76 -7.28 -8.75
N ASN A 63 4.75 -7.16 -7.41
CA ASN A 63 3.66 -6.47 -6.71
C ASN A 63 4.10 -5.52 -5.60
N VAL A 64 5.32 -5.67 -5.08
CA VAL A 64 5.75 -4.94 -3.89
C VAL A 64 5.77 -3.43 -4.10
N VAL A 65 6.12 -2.95 -5.30
CA VAL A 65 6.27 -1.50 -5.56
C VAL A 65 4.92 -0.79 -5.40
N TYR A 66 3.90 -1.20 -6.14
CA TYR A 66 2.58 -0.55 -6.04
C TYR A 66 1.88 -0.83 -4.71
N LEU A 67 2.16 -1.96 -4.04
CA LEU A 67 1.64 -2.23 -2.70
C LEU A 67 2.27 -1.31 -1.66
N TRP A 68 3.57 -1.07 -1.77
CA TRP A 68 4.28 -0.16 -0.90
C TRP A 68 3.80 1.28 -1.09
N CYS A 69 3.74 1.79 -2.33
CA CYS A 69 3.18 3.12 -2.61
C CYS A 69 1.74 3.26 -2.11
N ALA A 70 0.91 2.23 -2.29
CA ALA A 70 -0.44 2.23 -1.74
C ALA A 70 -0.44 2.23 -0.20
N ALA A 71 0.49 1.54 0.46
CA ALA A 71 0.60 1.51 1.91
C ALA A 71 1.04 2.87 2.48
N GLU A 72 2.01 3.55 1.85
CA GLU A 72 2.47 4.90 2.20
C GLU A 72 1.31 5.90 2.16
N ASN A 73 0.60 5.95 1.02
CA ASN A 73 -0.57 6.80 0.83
C ASN A 73 -1.72 6.56 1.80
N ARG A 74 -1.73 5.41 2.45
CA ARG A 74 -2.77 5.00 3.39
C ARG A 74 -2.27 5.04 4.82
N GLU A 75 -1.06 5.52 5.07
CA GLU A 75 -0.42 5.58 6.38
C GLU A 75 -0.53 4.25 7.12
N MET A 76 -0.17 3.15 6.43
CA MET A 76 -0.17 1.80 6.99
C MET A 76 1.13 1.54 7.76
N THR A 77 1.36 2.35 8.79
CA THR A 77 2.57 2.35 9.62
C THR A 77 2.41 1.45 10.86
N GLU A 78 3.51 1.24 11.59
CA GLU A 78 3.50 0.48 12.85
C GLU A 78 2.65 1.13 13.96
N GLU A 79 2.31 2.41 13.84
CA GLU A 79 1.34 3.07 14.74
C GLU A 79 -0.04 2.41 14.66
N TYR A 80 -0.40 1.89 13.49
CA TYR A 80 -1.62 1.13 13.23
C TYR A 80 -1.36 -0.38 13.27
N GLY A 81 -0.45 -0.81 14.15
CA GLY A 81 -0.29 -2.22 14.52
C GLY A 81 0.96 -2.89 13.95
N GLU A 82 1.49 -3.81 14.75
CA GLU A 82 2.77 -4.48 14.50
C GLU A 82 2.82 -5.21 13.15
N GLY A 83 3.93 -5.02 12.44
CA GLY A 83 4.21 -5.62 11.14
C GLY A 83 3.22 -5.13 10.09
N ASN A 84 2.99 -3.81 10.02
CA ASN A 84 2.08 -3.24 9.05
C ASN A 84 2.67 -3.28 7.62
N LEU A 85 1.86 -2.96 6.61
CA LEU A 85 2.18 -3.23 5.21
C LEU A 85 3.44 -2.48 4.74
N ILE A 86 3.67 -1.25 5.21
CA ILE A 86 4.90 -0.50 4.90
C ILE A 86 6.13 -1.30 5.36
N SER A 87 6.19 -1.69 6.63
CA SER A 87 7.33 -2.43 7.20
C SER A 87 7.56 -3.78 6.49
N GLN A 88 6.48 -4.51 6.18
CA GLN A 88 6.58 -5.77 5.45
C GLN A 88 7.10 -5.58 4.03
N ALA A 89 6.61 -4.55 3.32
CA ALA A 89 7.04 -4.24 1.96
C ALA A 89 8.50 -3.79 1.91
N GLU A 90 8.91 -2.89 2.81
CA GLU A 90 10.31 -2.45 2.99
C GLU A 90 11.23 -3.63 3.24
N THR A 91 10.87 -4.49 4.20
CA THR A 91 11.67 -5.66 4.57
C THR A 91 11.83 -6.60 3.39
N PHE A 92 10.74 -6.93 2.69
CA PHE A 92 10.78 -7.78 1.51
C PHE A 92 11.62 -7.14 0.39
N PHE A 93 11.46 -5.85 0.15
CA PHE A 93 12.19 -5.14 -0.88
C PHE A 93 13.71 -5.19 -0.62
N ASN A 94 14.12 -4.89 0.61
CA ASN A 94 15.54 -4.85 1.00
C ASN A 94 16.21 -6.22 1.09
N GLN A 95 15.48 -7.22 1.60
CA GLN A 95 16.05 -8.54 1.85
C GLN A 95 15.93 -9.49 0.65
N VAL A 96 14.93 -9.29 -0.22
CA VAL A 96 14.67 -10.17 -1.36
C VAL A 96 14.93 -9.45 -2.68
N VAL A 97 14.26 -8.33 -2.93
CA VAL A 97 14.26 -7.68 -4.26
C VAL A 97 15.62 -7.06 -4.59
N LEU A 98 16.23 -6.31 -3.67
CA LEU A 98 17.55 -5.68 -3.89
C LEU A 98 18.70 -6.70 -3.92
N ARG A 99 18.49 -7.90 -3.40
CA ARG A 99 19.51 -8.97 -3.36
C ARG A 99 19.53 -9.84 -4.61
N ASN A 100 18.61 -9.64 -5.54
CA ASN A 100 18.51 -10.40 -6.78
C ASN A 100 18.22 -9.47 -7.95
N TRP A 101 19.19 -9.32 -8.86
CA TRP A 101 19.06 -8.44 -10.02
C TRP A 101 17.84 -8.72 -10.90
N LYS A 102 17.40 -10.00 -11.02
CA LYS A 102 16.21 -10.35 -11.81
C LYS A 102 14.94 -9.84 -11.13
N ASP A 103 14.91 -9.88 -9.81
CA ASP A 103 13.79 -9.37 -9.02
C ASP A 103 13.83 -7.83 -8.97
N SER A 104 15.01 -7.22 -8.85
CA SER A 104 15.18 -5.76 -8.99
C SER A 104 14.67 -5.27 -10.35
N LEU A 105 15.04 -5.93 -11.45
CA LEU A 105 14.56 -5.57 -12.78
C LEU A 105 13.04 -5.75 -12.89
N ARG A 106 12.49 -6.83 -12.33
CA ARG A 106 11.05 -7.06 -12.34
C ARG A 106 10.28 -6.02 -11.53
N ALA A 107 10.80 -5.62 -10.37
CA ALA A 107 10.21 -4.55 -9.57
C ALA A 107 10.25 -3.21 -10.30
N LEU A 108 11.39 -2.87 -10.92
CA LEU A 108 11.52 -1.66 -11.72
C LEU A 108 10.52 -1.62 -12.88
N GLN A 109 10.27 -2.75 -13.54
CA GLN A 109 9.26 -2.85 -14.61
C GLN A 109 7.83 -2.57 -14.13
N THR A 110 7.54 -2.72 -12.84
CA THR A 110 6.22 -2.39 -12.29
C THR A 110 6.06 -0.90 -11.97
N CYS A 111 7.15 -0.12 -11.99
CA CYS A 111 7.07 1.32 -11.76
C CYS A 111 6.29 2.05 -12.85
N ASP A 112 6.20 1.50 -14.07
CA ASP A 112 5.40 2.09 -15.16
C ASP A 112 3.93 2.33 -14.75
N ASP A 113 3.38 1.41 -13.94
CA ASP A 113 2.00 1.50 -13.42
C ASP A 113 1.83 2.53 -12.29
N VAL A 114 2.95 3.05 -11.77
CA VAL A 114 3.03 4.00 -10.66
C VAL A 114 3.48 5.38 -11.14
N LEU A 115 4.03 5.51 -12.35
CA LEU A 115 4.49 6.78 -12.94
C LEU A 115 3.49 7.95 -12.87
N PRO A 116 2.15 7.74 -13.01
CA PRO A 116 1.18 8.81 -12.83
C PRO A 116 1.11 9.38 -11.41
N TYR A 117 1.68 8.67 -10.43
CA TYR A 117 1.76 9.01 -9.02
C TYR A 117 3.18 9.45 -8.65
N ALA A 118 3.77 10.33 -9.48
CA ALA A 118 5.20 10.65 -9.48
C ALA A 118 5.79 11.03 -8.11
N ASP A 119 5.03 11.68 -7.23
CA ASP A 119 5.48 12.02 -5.87
C ASP A 119 5.73 10.75 -5.01
N GLU A 120 4.93 9.71 -5.18
CA GLU A 120 5.09 8.40 -4.49
C GLU A 120 6.26 7.59 -5.07
N LEU A 121 6.52 7.79 -6.35
CA LEU A 121 7.63 7.17 -7.06
C LEU A 121 8.96 7.82 -6.71
N ILE A 122 8.96 9.12 -6.42
CA ILE A 122 10.13 9.83 -5.87
C ILE A 122 10.49 9.26 -4.51
N ILE A 123 9.53 9.05 -3.60
CA ILE A 123 9.79 8.42 -2.29
C ILE A 123 10.42 7.03 -2.49
N PHE A 124 9.84 6.21 -3.37
CA PHE A 124 10.39 4.89 -3.67
C PHE A 124 11.81 4.95 -4.26
N MET A 125 12.07 5.88 -5.19
CA MET A 125 13.39 6.03 -5.82
C MET A 125 14.43 6.66 -4.88
N GLU A 126 14.03 7.57 -4.00
CA GLU A 126 14.87 8.10 -2.94
C GLU A 126 15.29 6.97 -1.99
N TYR A 127 14.34 6.13 -1.57
CA TYR A 127 14.63 4.94 -0.74
C TYR A 127 15.51 3.92 -1.48
N PHE A 128 15.21 3.65 -2.74
CA PHE A 128 16.03 2.78 -3.58
C PHE A 128 17.47 3.28 -3.67
N SER A 129 17.65 4.60 -3.89
CA SER A 129 18.96 5.24 -4.02
C SER A 129 19.72 5.34 -2.70
N ALA A 130 19.02 5.55 -1.58
CA ALA A 130 19.60 5.62 -0.25
C ALA A 130 20.10 4.25 0.26
N LEU A 131 19.53 3.16 -0.25
CA LEU A 131 19.83 1.79 0.17
C LEU A 131 20.68 0.99 -0.83
N ALA A 132 21.04 1.59 -1.98
CA ALA A 132 21.86 0.96 -3.02
C ALA A 132 23.38 0.98 -2.75
N PHE A 133 23.83 1.19 -1.51
CA PHE A 133 25.25 1.21 -1.12
C PHE A 133 25.57 0.20 -0.02
#